data_AF-A0A8H6W6S4-F1
#
_entry.id   AF-A0A8H6W6S4-F1
#
_cell.length_a   1.000
_cell.length_b   1.000
_cell.length_c   1.000
_cell.angle_alpha   90.00
_cell.angle_beta   90.00
_cell.angle_gamma   90.00
#
_symmetry.space_group_name_H-M   'P 1'
#
loop_
_entity.id
_entity.type
_entity.pdbx_description
1 polymer ?
#
loop_
_entity_poly.entity_id
_entity_poly.type
_entity_poly.pdbx_seq_one_letter_code
_entity_poly.pdbx_strand_id
1 'polypeptide(L)'
;MDYVQNLDPSKLLLGLTALSFVTSPFQAPPYNLPIMLFGSLAQQQDANMNSDNQASQTFAGLLGGSIVFDIIWMTSNSQNVFIRLLTVLQLLLKVPTFFAFGLALRQRGGQFSGLNIRGGDLGGATVWDSMPGSFGAVGNGYQNLDEERPPRAAPSMPTAHPAPPPSQPPAATTAPYQTV
;
A
#
# COMPACT_ATOMS: atom_id res chain seq x y z
N MET A 1 -18.55 -4.85 -18.39
CA MET A 1 -17.10 -4.56 -18.35
C MET A 1 -16.45 -5.31 -17.17
N ASP A 2 -16.96 -6.49 -16.83
CA ASP A 2 -16.75 -7.13 -15.52
C ASP A 2 -15.71 -8.25 -15.56
N TYR A 3 -15.36 -8.74 -16.75
CA TYR A 3 -14.40 -9.83 -16.91
C TYR A 3 -12.96 -9.44 -16.55
N VAL A 4 -12.59 -8.16 -16.75
CA VAL A 4 -11.25 -7.66 -16.41
C VAL A 4 -11.10 -7.49 -14.88
N GLN A 5 -12.20 -7.25 -14.16
CA GLN A 5 -12.22 -7.13 -12.69
C GLN A 5 -12.23 -8.48 -11.96
N ASN A 6 -12.62 -9.56 -12.63
CA ASN A 6 -12.68 -10.91 -12.06
C ASN A 6 -11.43 -11.77 -12.31
N LEU A 7 -10.37 -11.21 -12.93
CA LEU A 7 -9.10 -11.93 -13.04
C LEU A 7 -8.40 -11.95 -11.69
N ASP A 8 -8.47 -13.11 -11.02
CA ASP A 8 -7.73 -13.38 -9.79
C ASP A 8 -6.21 -13.41 -10.08
N PRO A 9 -5.43 -12.45 -9.56
CA PRO A 9 -3.98 -12.38 -9.78
C PRO A 9 -3.27 -13.66 -9.33
N SER A 10 -3.80 -14.34 -8.32
CA SER A 10 -3.23 -15.55 -7.74
C SER A 10 -3.32 -16.74 -8.69
N LYS A 11 -4.43 -16.86 -9.43
CA LYS A 11 -4.60 -17.91 -10.44
C LYS A 11 -3.71 -17.69 -11.65
N LEU A 12 -3.58 -16.43 -12.08
CA LEU A 12 -2.67 -16.06 -13.15
C LEU A 12 -1.22 -16.36 -12.77
N LEU A 13 -0.83 -16.02 -11.54
CA LEU A 13 0.51 -16.29 -11.05
C LEU A 13 0.76 -17.79 -10.92
N LEU A 14 -0.18 -18.57 -10.38
CA LEU A 14 -0.06 -20.03 -10.30
C LEU A 14 0.11 -20.66 -11.69
N GLY A 15 -0.68 -20.21 -12.67
CA GLY A 15 -0.56 -20.64 -14.05
C GLY A 15 0.82 -20.32 -14.65
N LEU A 16 1.32 -19.11 -14.42
CA LEU A 16 2.67 -18.72 -14.85
C LEU A 16 3.77 -19.51 -14.15
N THR A 17 3.65 -19.79 -12.85
CA THR A 17 4.60 -20.62 -12.09
C THR A 17 4.63 -22.04 -12.59
N ALA A 18 3.46 -22.65 -12.81
CA ALA A 18 3.35 -23.99 -13.37
C ALA A 18 3.96 -24.06 -14.79
N LEU A 19 3.66 -23.07 -15.63
CA LEU A 19 4.20 -22.99 -16.98
C LEU A 19 5.73 -22.78 -16.95
N SER A 20 6.24 -21.91 -16.08
CA SER A 20 7.68 -21.71 -15.84
C SER A 20 8.37 -23.00 -15.41
N PHE A 21 7.74 -23.77 -14.53
CA PHE A 21 8.28 -25.05 -14.07
C PHE A 21 8.29 -26.11 -15.19
N VAL A 22 7.22 -26.21 -15.98
CA VAL A 22 7.17 -27.12 -17.12
C VAL A 22 8.23 -26.75 -18.17
N THR A 23 8.53 -25.46 -18.33
CA THR A 23 9.56 -24.99 -19.27
C THR A 23 10.99 -25.08 -18.72
N SER A 24 11.18 -25.23 -17.41
CA SER A 24 12.51 -25.17 -16.77
C SER A 24 13.51 -26.27 -17.17
N PRO A 25 13.11 -27.52 -17.49
CA PRO A 25 14.08 -28.52 -17.96
C PRO A 25 14.49 -28.32 -19.42
N PHE A 26 13.86 -27.39 -20.14
CA PHE A 26 14.14 -27.09 -21.53
C PHE A 26 14.96 -25.81 -21.70
N GLN A 27 15.33 -25.51 -22.94
CA GLN A 27 15.92 -24.22 -23.30
C GLN A 27 14.86 -23.12 -23.19
N ALA A 28 14.65 -22.62 -21.98
CA ALA A 28 13.75 -21.52 -21.65
C ALA A 28 14.49 -20.47 -20.81
N PRO A 29 13.97 -19.24 -20.67
CA PRO A 29 14.63 -18.21 -19.89
C PRO A 29 14.77 -18.63 -18.41
N PRO A 30 15.99 -18.81 -17.88
CA PRO A 30 16.20 -19.43 -16.56
C PRO A 30 15.72 -18.55 -15.40
N TYR A 31 15.58 -17.24 -15.63
CA TYR A 31 15.09 -16.29 -14.63
C TYR A 31 13.56 -16.32 -14.45
N ASN A 32 12.80 -16.96 -15.36
CA ASN A 32 11.33 -16.94 -15.27
C ASN A 32 10.82 -17.73 -14.07
N LEU A 33 11.37 -18.91 -13.81
CA LEU A 33 10.99 -19.72 -12.66
C LEU A 33 11.23 -19.00 -11.30
N PRO A 34 12.43 -18.49 -10.99
CA PRO A 34 12.67 -17.83 -9.70
C PRO A 34 11.84 -16.55 -9.53
N ILE A 35 11.58 -15.78 -10.59
CA ILE A 35 10.72 -14.59 -10.51
C ILE A 35 9.27 -14.98 -10.17
N MET A 36 8.72 -16.02 -10.79
CA MET A 36 7.34 -16.46 -10.51
C MET A 36 7.20 -17.08 -9.12
N LEU A 37 8.21 -17.84 -8.67
CA LEU A 37 8.27 -18.34 -7.29
C LEU A 37 8.34 -17.19 -6.28
N PHE A 38 9.17 -16.18 -6.54
CA PHE A 38 9.22 -14.97 -5.71
C PHE A 38 7.86 -14.27 -5.64
N GLY A 39 7.15 -14.16 -6.78
CA GLY A 39 5.79 -13.62 -6.80
C GLY A 39 4.84 -14.40 -5.88
N SER A 40 4.94 -15.74 -5.86
CA SER A 40 4.04 -16.57 -5.04
C SER A 40 4.29 -16.35 -3.55
N LEU A 41 5.55 -16.12 -3.17
CA LEU A 41 5.93 -15.76 -1.81
C LEU A 41 5.46 -14.33 -1.47
N ALA A 42 5.61 -13.37 -2.40
CA ALA A 42 5.16 -12.00 -2.22
C ALA A 42 3.63 -11.93 -1.98
N GLN A 43 2.85 -12.71 -2.73
CA GLN A 43 1.40 -12.81 -2.51
C GLN A 43 1.05 -13.38 -1.13
N GLN A 44 1.81 -14.38 -0.66
CA GLN A 44 1.60 -14.95 0.67
C GLN A 44 1.95 -13.96 1.79
N GLN A 45 3.01 -13.17 1.61
CA GLN A 45 3.40 -12.13 2.57
C GLN A 45 2.33 -11.05 2.69
N ASP A 46 1.76 -10.61 1.56
CA ASP A 46 0.64 -9.67 1.54
C ASP A 46 -0.61 -10.21 2.25
N ALA A 47 -0.88 -11.53 2.13
CA ALA A 47 -2.01 -12.17 2.80
C ALA A 47 -1.85 -12.26 4.32
N ASN A 48 -0.60 -12.27 4.82
CA ASN A 48 -0.27 -12.47 6.24
C ASN A 48 -0.14 -11.15 7.03
N MET A 49 -0.83 -10.08 6.61
CA MET A 49 -0.92 -8.79 7.32
C MET A 49 0.40 -8.01 7.50
N ASN A 50 1.46 -8.33 6.75
CA ASN A 50 2.59 -7.41 6.62
C ASN A 50 2.20 -6.35 5.60
N SER A 51 1.87 -5.14 6.06
CA SER A 51 1.43 -3.98 5.25
C SER A 51 2.49 -3.43 4.29
N ASP A 52 3.67 -4.05 4.24
CA ASP A 52 4.76 -3.65 3.38
C ASP A 52 4.54 -4.21 1.97
N ASN A 53 3.85 -3.43 1.14
CA ASN A 53 3.66 -3.69 -0.31
C ASN A 53 4.99 -3.77 -1.10
N GLN A 54 6.15 -3.73 -0.45
CA GLN A 54 7.47 -3.73 -1.07
C GLN A 54 7.75 -5.01 -1.88
N ALA A 55 7.34 -6.17 -1.37
CA ALA A 55 7.55 -7.45 -2.06
C ALA A 55 6.75 -7.49 -3.38
N SER A 56 5.48 -7.08 -3.34
CA SER A 56 4.62 -7.00 -4.51
C SER A 56 5.04 -5.91 -5.51
N GLN A 57 5.55 -4.76 -5.05
CA GLN A 57 6.16 -3.75 -5.91
C GLN A 57 7.42 -4.28 -6.61
N THR A 58 8.29 -4.95 -5.86
CA THR A 58 9.50 -5.58 -6.39
C THR A 58 9.14 -6.65 -7.42
N PHE A 59 8.12 -7.47 -7.13
CA PHE A 59 7.63 -8.49 -8.06
C PHE A 59 7.07 -7.86 -9.33
N ALA A 60 6.24 -6.82 -9.23
CA ALA A 60 5.72 -6.11 -10.39
C ALA A 60 6.83 -5.50 -11.25
N GLY A 61 7.86 -4.91 -10.63
CA GLY A 61 9.04 -4.40 -11.32
C GLY A 61 9.84 -5.50 -12.03
N LEU A 62 10.13 -6.61 -11.34
CA LEU A 62 10.82 -7.77 -11.91
C LEU A 62 10.01 -8.42 -13.03
N LEU A 63 8.69 -8.54 -12.87
CA LEU A 63 7.78 -9.06 -13.88
C LEU A 63 7.79 -8.18 -15.12
N GLY A 64 7.67 -6.86 -14.96
CA GLY A 64 7.74 -5.88 -16.04
C GLY A 64 9.07 -5.93 -16.78
N GLY A 65 10.19 -5.95 -16.04
CA GLY A 65 11.52 -6.12 -16.63
C GLY A 65 11.65 -7.45 -17.38
N SER A 66 11.12 -8.54 -16.82
CA SER A 66 11.18 -9.88 -17.42
C SER A 66 10.50 -9.97 -18.78
N ILE A 67 9.49 -9.13 -19.07
CA ILE A 67 8.85 -9.07 -20.39
C ILE A 67 9.85 -8.62 -21.45
N VAL A 68 10.65 -7.60 -21.15
CA VAL A 68 11.69 -7.10 -22.08
C VAL A 68 12.80 -8.13 -22.23
N PHE A 69 13.26 -8.70 -21.12
CA PHE A 69 14.29 -9.74 -21.13
C PHE A 69 13.86 -10.99 -21.90
N ASP A 70 12.59 -11.40 -21.81
CA ASP A 70 12.05 -12.54 -22.56
C ASP A 70 12.14 -12.31 -24.07
N ILE A 71 11.80 -11.10 -24.54
CA ILE A 71 11.88 -10.74 -25.96
C ILE A 71 13.34 -10.83 -26.44
N ILE A 72 14.27 -10.23 -25.70
CA ILE A 72 15.70 -10.29 -26.02
C ILE A 72 16.17 -11.74 -26.07
N TRP A 73 15.84 -12.52 -25.03
CA TRP A 73 16.28 -13.90 -24.91
C TRP A 73 15.75 -14.79 -26.05
N MET A 74 14.48 -14.61 -26.44
CA MET A 74 13.87 -15.32 -27.57
C MET A 74 14.50 -14.96 -28.92
N THR A 75 15.00 -13.74 -29.09
CA THR A 75 15.70 -13.36 -30.34
C THR A 75 17.11 -13.92 -30.42
N SER A 76 17.77 -14.16 -29.27
CA SER A 76 19.15 -14.64 -29.23
C SER A 76 19.27 -16.17 -29.18
N ASN A 77 18.22 -16.90 -28.81
CA ASN A 77 18.26 -18.35 -28.60
C ASN A 77 17.33 -19.08 -29.57
N SER A 78 17.88 -20.02 -30.37
CA SER A 78 17.06 -20.93 -31.16
C SER A 78 16.48 -22.03 -30.26
N GLN A 79 15.15 -22.14 -30.24
CA GLN A 79 14.42 -23.13 -29.44
C GLN A 79 13.57 -24.03 -30.34
N ASN A 80 13.24 -25.22 -29.84
CA ASN A 80 12.20 -26.06 -30.44
C ASN A 80 10.88 -25.30 -30.54
N VAL A 81 10.15 -25.46 -31.64
CA VAL A 81 8.90 -24.73 -31.91
C VAL A 81 7.87 -24.89 -30.77
N PHE A 82 7.79 -26.07 -30.17
CA PHE A 82 6.90 -26.33 -29.02
C PHE A 82 7.28 -25.48 -27.80
N ILE A 83 8.56 -25.42 -27.43
CA ILE A 83 9.04 -24.62 -26.29
C ILE A 83 8.90 -23.13 -26.58
N ARG A 84 9.12 -22.72 -27.85
CA ARG A 84 8.88 -21.36 -28.30
C ARG A 84 7.41 -20.96 -28.17
N LEU A 85 6.48 -21.87 -28.43
CA LEU A 85 5.05 -21.62 -28.22
C LEU A 85 4.72 -21.44 -26.74
N LEU A 86 5.28 -22.28 -25.85
CA LEU A 86 5.07 -22.15 -24.41
C LEU A 86 5.66 -20.85 -23.85
N THR A 87 6.84 -20.41 -24.33
CA THR A 87 7.45 -19.14 -23.91
C THR A 87 6.70 -17.92 -24.45
N VAL A 88 6.16 -17.98 -25.67
CA VAL A 88 5.24 -16.96 -26.18
C VAL A 88 3.95 -16.91 -25.37
N LEU A 89 3.40 -18.07 -24.98
CA LEU A 89 2.24 -18.14 -24.11
C LEU A 89 2.55 -17.50 -22.74
N GLN A 90 3.72 -17.78 -22.14
CA GLN A 90 4.17 -17.08 -20.93
C GLN A 90 4.21 -15.57 -21.14
N LEU A 91 4.79 -15.08 -22.24
CA LEU A 91 4.85 -13.65 -22.52
C LEU A 91 3.45 -13.02 -22.59
N LEU A 92 2.50 -13.69 -23.26
CA LEU A 92 1.12 -13.22 -23.36
C LEU A 92 0.41 -13.22 -22.01
N LEU A 93 0.68 -14.18 -21.13
CA LEU A 93 0.11 -14.24 -19.78
C LEU A 93 0.75 -13.22 -18.83
N LYS A 94 2.03 -12.89 -19.00
CA LYS A 94 2.74 -11.90 -18.17
C LYS A 94 2.12 -10.51 -18.25
N VAL A 95 1.62 -10.10 -19.42
CA VAL A 95 1.01 -8.78 -19.63
C VAL A 95 -0.23 -8.55 -18.75
N PRO A 96 -1.29 -9.38 -18.81
CA PRO A 96 -2.44 -9.23 -17.92
C PRO A 96 -2.07 -9.44 -16.45
N THR A 97 -1.10 -10.31 -16.14
CA THR A 97 -0.59 -10.44 -14.76
C THR A 97 0.05 -9.15 -14.28
N PHE A 98 0.90 -8.51 -15.09
CA PHE A 98 1.51 -7.23 -14.74
C PHE A 98 0.46 -6.15 -14.49
N PHE A 99 -0.57 -6.05 -15.33
CA PHE A 99 -1.67 -5.12 -15.09
C PHE A 99 -2.48 -5.48 -13.84
N ALA A 100 -2.78 -6.76 -13.60
CA ALA A 100 -3.53 -7.19 -12.42
C ALA A 100 -2.79 -6.84 -11.12
N PHE A 101 -1.48 -7.08 -11.07
CA PHE A 101 -0.63 -6.70 -9.93
C PHE A 101 -0.44 -5.19 -9.83
N GLY A 102 -0.26 -4.49 -10.95
CA GLY A 102 -0.14 -3.03 -10.97
C GLY A 102 -1.42 -2.34 -10.47
N LEU A 103 -2.59 -2.86 -10.84
CA LEU A 103 -3.88 -2.34 -10.40
C LEU A 103 -4.14 -2.66 -8.93
N ALA A 104 -3.78 -3.87 -8.46
CA ALA A 104 -3.83 -4.25 -7.05
C ALA A 104 -2.90 -3.37 -6.19
N LEU A 105 -1.70 -3.07 -6.66
CA LEU A 105 -0.77 -2.15 -5.99
C LEU A 105 -1.34 -0.74 -5.90
N ARG A 106 -1.95 -0.23 -6.98
CA ARG A 106 -2.61 1.08 -6.99
C ARG A 106 -3.77 1.15 -6.00
N GLN A 107 -4.59 0.10 -5.91
CA GLN A 107 -5.71 0.03 -4.95
C GLN A 107 -5.23 0.01 -3.49
N ARG A 108 -4.05 -0.55 -3.23
CA ARG A 108 -3.44 -0.63 -1.89
C ARG A 108 -2.62 0.60 -1.50
N GLY A 109 -2.66 1.68 -2.29
CA GLY A 109 -1.87 2.89 -2.06
C GLY A 109 -0.37 2.70 -2.31
N GLY A 110 0.03 1.59 -2.94
CA GLY A 110 1.40 1.31 -3.31
C GLY A 110 1.89 2.25 -4.39
N GLN A 111 2.56 3.33 -3.99
CA GLN A 111 3.42 4.10 -4.88
C GLN A 111 4.72 3.32 -5.04
N PHE A 112 5.26 3.21 -6.27
CA PHE A 112 6.63 2.74 -6.47
C PHE A 112 7.56 3.72 -5.73
N SER A 113 7.87 3.40 -4.48
CA SER A 113 8.36 4.33 -3.46
C SER A 113 9.75 4.94 -3.78
N GLY A 114 10.37 4.54 -4.89
CA GLY A 114 11.65 5.06 -5.38
C GLY A 114 11.61 5.72 -6.76
N LEU A 115 10.48 5.72 -7.47
CA LEU A 115 10.40 6.25 -8.84
C LEU A 115 9.68 7.59 -8.97
N ASN A 116 9.08 8.15 -7.91
CA ASN A 116 8.31 9.41 -7.92
C ASN A 116 7.21 9.50 -9.01
N ILE A 117 6.92 8.40 -9.73
CA ILE A 117 5.82 8.32 -10.68
C ILE A 117 4.56 8.14 -9.84
N ARG A 118 3.88 9.24 -9.55
CA ARG A 118 2.56 9.19 -8.93
C ARG A 118 1.60 8.70 -10.00
N GLY A 119 0.69 7.80 -9.63
CA GLY A 119 -0.35 7.28 -10.54
C GLY A 119 -1.30 8.34 -11.13
N GLY A 120 -1.09 9.64 -10.85
CA GLY A 120 -1.75 10.78 -11.46
C GLY A 120 -0.97 11.42 -12.63
N ASP A 121 0.31 11.11 -12.82
CA ASP A 121 1.16 11.81 -13.81
C ASP A 121 0.97 11.28 -15.25
N LEU A 122 0.41 10.08 -15.41
CA LEU A 122 0.14 9.44 -16.70
C LEU A 122 -1.31 9.65 -17.20
N GLY A 123 -2.15 10.29 -16.39
CA GLY A 123 -3.58 10.46 -16.63
C GLY A 123 -4.03 11.90 -16.55
N GLY A 124 -3.18 12.85 -16.94
CA GLY A 124 -3.49 14.28 -16.91
C GLY A 124 -3.58 14.83 -15.49
N ALA A 125 -2.80 15.87 -15.21
CA ALA A 125 -2.95 16.68 -14.01
C ALA A 125 -4.37 17.26 -13.96
N THR A 126 -5.29 16.56 -13.29
CA THR A 126 -6.61 17.09 -13.03
C THR A 126 -6.44 18.23 -12.02
N VAL A 127 -6.81 19.44 -12.46
CA VAL A 127 -6.74 20.75 -11.80
C VAL A 127 -7.30 20.79 -10.34
N TRP A 128 -7.93 19.72 -9.89
CA TRP A 128 -8.48 19.57 -8.53
C TRP A 128 -7.40 19.37 -7.45
N ASP A 129 -6.16 18.97 -7.80
CA ASP A 129 -5.07 18.75 -6.82
C ASP A 129 -4.28 20.05 -6.49
N SER A 130 -4.54 21.14 -7.22
CA SER A 130 -3.94 22.46 -6.98
C SER A 130 -4.93 23.49 -6.42
N MET A 131 -6.16 23.10 -6.09
CA MET A 131 -7.13 23.98 -5.44
C MET A 131 -6.84 24.10 -3.93
N PRO A 132 -6.54 25.30 -3.41
CA PRO A 132 -6.41 25.51 -1.97
C PRO A 132 -7.78 25.28 -1.32
N GLY A 133 -7.90 24.19 -0.56
CA GLY A 133 -9.16 23.66 -0.03
C GLY A 133 -9.47 22.22 -0.46
N SER A 134 -8.62 21.60 -1.29
CA SER A 134 -8.74 20.18 -1.64
C SER A 134 -8.40 19.27 -0.45
N PHE A 135 -9.26 18.29 -0.19
CA PHE A 135 -9.27 17.33 0.93
C PHE A 135 -8.09 16.32 0.94
N GLY A 136 -6.91 16.72 0.45
CA GLY A 136 -5.71 15.87 0.37
C GLY A 136 -4.62 16.20 1.40
N ALA A 137 -4.75 17.29 2.14
CA ALA A 137 -3.83 17.63 3.23
C ALA A 137 -4.47 17.27 4.58
N VAL A 138 -3.81 16.38 5.32
CA VAL A 138 -4.15 15.81 6.65
C VAL A 138 -4.51 14.34 6.54
N GLY A 139 -3.52 13.50 6.87
CA GLY A 139 -3.74 12.09 7.13
C GLY A 139 -4.77 11.87 8.24
N ASN A 140 -5.27 10.65 8.30
CA ASN A 140 -6.02 10.12 9.43
C ASN A 140 -7.41 10.76 9.63
N GLY A 141 -8.39 10.38 8.80
CA GLY A 141 -9.73 10.97 8.84
C GLY A 141 -10.86 10.08 8.35
N TYR A 142 -10.78 8.75 8.49
CA TYR A 142 -11.98 7.94 8.54
C TYR A 142 -12.50 7.93 9.97
N GLN A 143 -13.12 9.05 10.36
CA GLN A 143 -13.96 9.08 11.54
C GLN A 143 -15.28 8.39 11.15
N ASN A 144 -15.39 7.11 11.49
CA ASN A 144 -16.62 6.33 11.35
C ASN A 144 -17.75 7.08 12.07
N LEU A 145 -18.86 7.27 11.37
CA LEU A 145 -20.01 8.07 11.83
C LEU A 145 -20.88 7.34 12.87
N ASP A 146 -20.41 6.21 13.43
CA ASP A 146 -21.17 5.36 14.36
C ASP A 146 -20.42 5.04 15.68
N GLU A 147 -19.37 5.77 16.06
CA GLU A 147 -18.74 5.56 17.37
C GLU A 147 -19.44 6.41 18.45
N GLU A 148 -20.22 5.74 19.28
CA GLU A 148 -20.85 6.28 20.48
C GLU A 148 -19.79 6.89 21.41
N ARG A 149 -19.80 8.23 21.51
CA ARG A 149 -18.82 9.01 22.28
C ARG A 149 -18.97 8.74 23.79
N PRO A 150 -17.98 8.15 24.49
CA PRO A 150 -17.95 8.25 25.95
C PRO A 150 -17.74 9.72 26.36
N PRO A 151 -18.35 10.21 27.44
CA PRO A 151 -18.34 11.62 27.78
C PRO A 151 -16.91 12.06 28.14
N ARG A 152 -16.24 12.75 27.22
CA ARG A 152 -14.97 13.41 27.52
C ARG A 152 -15.27 14.76 28.15
N ALA A 153 -14.79 14.91 29.39
CA ALA A 153 -14.86 16.12 30.20
C ALA A 153 -14.54 17.38 29.39
N ALA A 154 -15.35 18.41 29.60
CA ALA A 154 -15.18 19.71 28.97
C ALA A 154 -13.79 20.29 29.29
N PRO A 155 -13.12 20.94 28.33
CA PRO A 155 -11.91 21.70 28.61
C PRO A 155 -12.24 22.85 29.58
N SER A 156 -11.50 22.89 30.69
CA SER A 156 -11.58 23.94 31.71
C SER A 156 -11.34 25.31 31.05
N MET A 157 -12.37 26.15 30.97
CA MET A 157 -12.15 27.56 30.65
C MET A 157 -11.36 28.21 31.80
N PRO A 158 -10.40 29.11 31.51
CA PRO A 158 -9.83 29.95 32.55
C PRO A 158 -10.94 30.82 33.13
N THR A 159 -11.28 30.58 34.39
CA THR A 159 -12.18 31.43 35.16
C THR A 159 -11.58 32.82 35.29
N ALA A 160 -12.34 33.83 34.87
CA ALA A 160 -12.03 35.23 35.12
C ALA A 160 -11.79 35.45 36.62
N HIS A 161 -10.69 36.14 36.95
CA HIS A 161 -10.37 36.52 38.32
C HIS A 161 -11.51 37.36 38.92
N PRO A 162 -12.08 36.96 40.08
CA PRO A 162 -12.96 37.82 40.85
C PRO A 162 -12.17 39.02 41.42
N ALA A 163 -12.76 40.22 41.34
CA ALA A 163 -12.21 41.42 41.94
C ALA A 163 -12.06 41.25 43.48
N PRO A 164 -11.00 41.82 44.10
CA PRO A 164 -10.78 41.68 45.54
C PRO A 164 -11.87 42.42 46.34
N PRO A 165 -12.41 41.80 47.41
CA PRO A 165 -13.34 42.46 48.30
C PRO A 165 -12.64 43.52 49.19
N PRO A 166 -13.36 44.57 49.60
CA PRO A 166 -12.81 45.67 50.39
C PRO A 166 -12.44 45.26 51.82
N SER A 167 -11.33 45.84 52.30
CA SER A 167 -10.72 45.67 53.62
C SER A 167 -11.56 46.23 54.76
N GLN A 168 -11.68 45.48 55.87
CA GLN A 168 -12.16 45.94 57.18
C GLN A 168 -11.40 45.25 58.34
N PRO A 169 -11.37 45.85 59.55
CA PRO A 169 -10.14 46.08 60.34
C PRO A 169 -9.85 45.04 61.44
N PRO A 170 -8.68 45.10 62.10
CA PRO A 170 -8.15 44.06 62.97
C PRO A 170 -8.54 44.22 64.45
N ALA A 171 -8.80 43.10 65.13
CA ALA A 171 -8.73 42.91 66.60
C ALA A 171 -9.02 41.42 66.91
N ALA A 172 -8.49 40.72 67.90
CA ALA A 172 -7.33 40.88 68.78
C ALA A 172 -7.03 39.47 69.36
N THR A 173 -5.80 39.28 69.81
CA THR A 173 -5.17 38.09 70.43
C THR A 173 -5.86 37.53 71.68
N THR A 174 -5.82 36.19 71.85
CA THR A 174 -5.60 35.50 73.14
C THR A 174 -5.30 34.01 72.95
N ALA A 175 -4.05 33.60 73.21
CA ALA A 175 -3.71 32.31 73.84
C ALA A 175 -3.95 32.43 75.38
N PRO A 176 -3.69 31.45 76.29
CA PRO A 176 -2.92 30.20 76.17
C PRO A 176 -3.41 28.98 77.04
N TYR A 177 -2.62 27.89 77.02
CA TYR A 177 -2.40 26.80 78.02
C TYR A 177 -3.23 25.48 77.99
N GLN A 178 -2.55 24.41 77.51
CA GLN A 178 -2.06 23.20 78.22
C GLN A 178 -2.90 22.59 79.38
N THR A 179 -3.26 21.30 79.26
CA THR A 179 -3.36 20.36 80.41
C THR A 179 -3.19 18.89 79.99
N VAL A 180 -2.21 18.25 80.65
CA VAL A 180 -1.98 16.83 81.02
C VAL A 180 -1.93 15.76 79.93
#